data_AF-A0A1F5DCP9-F1
#
_entry.id   AF-A0A1F5DCP9-F1
#
_cell.length_a   1.000
_cell.length_b   1.000
_cell.length_c   1.000
_cell.angle_alpha   90.00
_cell.angle_beta   90.00
_cell.angle_gamma   90.00
#
_symmetry.space_group_name_H-M   'P 1'
#
loop_
_entity.id
_entity.type
_entity.pdbx_description
1 polymer ?
#
loop_
_entity_poly.entity_id
_entity_poly.type
_entity_poly.pdbx_seq_one_letter_code
_entity_poly.pdbx_strand_id
1 'polypeptide(L)'
;MNTRLIVGFILIVLGFLAYQVGFSFILRQTELMIKYITMVVPESYPMDTVGLALQFGGGIVAIIGFLLCVSSLSTRVVTRIQEVKTVTEAPPVVSGPKCRFCSGTVGADSAFCTVCGKSQK
;
A
#
# COMPACT_ATOMS: atom_id res chain seq x y z
N MET A 1 -11.87 -3.24 8.65
CA MET A 1 -11.39 -3.33 7.24
C MET A 1 -11.13 -1.91 6.76
N ASN A 2 -9.94 -1.58 6.26
CA ASN A 2 -9.63 -0.19 5.87
C ASN A 2 -10.43 0.16 4.62
N THR A 3 -11.38 1.08 4.73
CA THR A 3 -12.19 1.59 3.61
C THR A 3 -11.33 2.07 2.43
N ARG A 4 -10.13 2.59 2.70
CA ARG A 4 -9.14 2.97 1.68
C ARG A 4 -8.65 1.81 0.82
N LEU A 5 -8.45 0.62 1.41
CA LEU A 5 -8.07 -0.59 0.66
C LEU A 5 -9.21 -1.08 -0.22
N ILE A 6 -10.45 -1.04 0.29
CA ILE A 6 -11.63 -1.45 -0.48
C ILE A 6 -11.82 -0.54 -1.68
N VAL A 7 -11.76 0.78 -1.47
CA VAL A 7 -11.89 1.77 -2.55
C VAL A 7 -10.75 1.61 -3.56
N GLY A 8 -9.50 1.45 -3.09
CA GLY A 8 -8.36 1.21 -3.98
C GLY A 8 -8.50 -0.06 -4.80
N PHE A 9 -8.96 -1.16 -4.19
CA PHE A 9 -9.19 -2.42 -4.88
C PHE A 9 -10.29 -2.30 -5.95
N ILE A 10 -11.41 -1.65 -5.63
CA ILE A 10 -12.49 -1.39 -6.59
C ILE A 10 -11.97 -0.55 -7.77
N LEU A 11 -11.18 0.51 -7.50
CA LEU A 11 -10.56 1.33 -8.54
C LEU A 11 -9.60 0.53 -9.43
N ILE A 12 -8.79 -0.37 -8.86
CA ILE A 12 -7.92 -1.25 -9.64
C ILE A 12 -8.74 -2.14 -10.57
N VAL A 13 -9.76 -2.82 -10.04
CA VAL A 13 -10.60 -3.72 -10.83
C VAL A 13 -11.30 -2.95 -11.95
N LEU A 14 -11.91 -1.81 -11.63
CA LEU A 14 -12.67 -1.00 -12.58
C LEU A 14 -11.74 -0.39 -13.65
N GLY A 15 -10.57 0.12 -13.25
CA GLY A 15 -9.54 0.63 -14.16
C GLY A 15 -8.98 -0.46 -15.07
N PHE A 16 -8.74 -1.65 -14.54
CA PHE A 16 -8.26 -2.79 -15.32
C PHE A 16 -9.30 -3.26 -16.34
N LEU A 17 -10.58 -3.33 -15.97
CA LEU A 17 -11.65 -3.65 -16.90
C LEU A 17 -11.76 -2.61 -18.02
N ALA A 18 -11.73 -1.32 -17.68
CA ALA A 18 -11.73 -0.24 -18.67
C ALA A 18 -10.50 -0.33 -19.60
N TYR A 19 -9.32 -0.63 -19.06
CA TYR A 19 -8.10 -0.83 -19.84
C TYR A 19 -8.24 -1.99 -20.83
N GLN A 20 -8.76 -3.14 -20.38
CA GLN A 20 -8.95 -4.33 -21.22
C GLN A 20 -9.96 -4.10 -22.33
N VAL A 21 -11.05 -3.37 -22.04
CA VAL A 21 -12.05 -2.98 -23.04
C VAL A 21 -11.42 -2.05 -24.07
N GLY A 22 -10.67 -1.02 -23.65
CA GLY A 22 -9.96 -0.11 -24.53
C GLY A 22 -8.94 -0.81 -25.44
N PHE A 23 -8.18 -1.75 -24.86
CA PHE A 23 -7.24 -2.58 -25.61
C PHE A 23 -7.94 -3.47 -26.65
N SER A 24 -9.07 -4.07 -26.27
CA SER A 24 -9.88 -4.91 -27.18
C SER A 24 -10.45 -4.11 -28.36
N PHE A 25 -10.76 -2.83 -28.15
CA PHE A 25 -11.17 -1.93 -29.23
C PHE A 25 -10.06 -1.66 -30.24
N ILE A 26 -8.87 -1.34 -29.75
CA ILE A 26 -7.70 -1.06 -30.60
C ILE A 26 -7.33 -2.28 -31.44
N LEU A 27 -7.44 -3.48 -30.86
CA LEU A 27 -7.15 -4.72 -31.58
C LEU A 27 -8.21 -5.10 -32.62
N ARG A 28 -9.36 -4.40 -32.71
CA ARG A 28 -10.50 -4.70 -33.60
C ARG A 28 -10.97 -6.18 -33.61
N GLN A 29 -10.51 -7.00 -32.66
CA GLN A 29 -10.68 -8.45 -32.68
C GLN A 29 -12.13 -8.89 -32.37
N THR A 30 -13.01 -7.97 -31.99
CA THR A 30 -14.37 -8.30 -31.55
C THR A 30 -15.40 -7.48 -32.33
N GLU A 31 -15.63 -7.84 -33.59
CA GLU A 31 -16.70 -7.24 -34.41
C GLU A 31 -18.08 -7.30 -33.72
N LEU A 32 -18.33 -8.33 -32.89
CA LEU A 32 -19.55 -8.45 -32.08
C LEU A 32 -19.65 -7.40 -30.96
N MET A 33 -18.54 -7.04 -30.32
CA MET A 33 -18.53 -6.00 -29.27
C MET A 33 -18.64 -4.61 -29.87
N ILE A 34 -18.01 -4.38 -31.03
CA ILE A 34 -18.11 -3.12 -31.78
C ILE A 34 -19.58 -2.84 -32.12
N LYS A 35 -20.33 -3.83 -32.60
CA LYS A 35 -21.75 -3.69 -32.95
C LYS A 35 -22.65 -3.33 -31.76
N TYR A 36 -22.35 -3.83 -30.57
CA TYR A 36 -23.11 -3.49 -29.36
C TYR A 36 -22.80 -2.07 -28.89
N ILE A 37 -21.55 -1.62 -29.07
CA ILE A 37 -21.09 -0.33 -28.54
C ILE A 37 -21.37 0.83 -29.50
N THR A 38 -21.40 0.61 -30.82
CA THR A 38 -21.94 1.60 -31.78
C THR A 38 -23.42 1.92 -31.55
N MET A 39 -24.13 1.08 -30.78
CA MET A 39 -25.51 1.34 -30.35
C MET A 39 -25.59 2.38 -29.21
N VAL A 40 -24.51 2.56 -28.46
CA VAL A 40 -24.40 3.46 -27.29
C VAL A 40 -23.55 4.70 -27.61
N VAL A 41 -22.53 4.54 -28.46
CA VAL A 41 -21.61 5.60 -28.86
C VAL A 41 -22.06 6.17 -30.20
N PRO A 42 -22.30 7.49 -30.30
CA PRO A 42 -22.69 8.11 -31.56
C PRO A 42 -21.61 7.90 -32.61
N GLU A 43 -22.05 7.53 -33.82
CA GLU A 43 -21.22 7.18 -35.00
C GLU A 43 -20.22 8.29 -35.41
N SER A 44 -20.34 9.48 -34.83
CA SER A 44 -19.47 10.63 -35.08
C SER A 44 -18.05 10.50 -34.51
N TYR A 45 -17.75 9.51 -33.67
CA TYR A 45 -16.42 9.35 -33.06
C TYR A 45 -15.64 8.16 -33.61
N PRO A 46 -14.38 8.34 -34.02
CA PRO A 46 -13.52 7.24 -34.42
C PRO A 46 -13.29 6.29 -33.22
N MET A 47 -13.64 5.02 -33.41
CA MET A 47 -13.54 3.98 -32.35
C MET A 47 -12.11 3.83 -31.82
N ASP A 48 -11.11 4.15 -32.64
CA ASP A 48 -9.71 4.13 -32.24
C ASP A 48 -9.42 5.17 -31.15
N THR A 49 -10.01 6.37 -31.23
CA THR A 49 -9.87 7.41 -30.21
C THR A 49 -10.59 7.03 -28.92
N VAL A 50 -11.77 6.41 -29.02
CA VAL A 50 -12.51 5.92 -27.86
C VAL A 50 -11.74 4.80 -27.15
N GLY A 51 -11.22 3.83 -27.91
CA GLY A 51 -10.40 2.75 -27.38
C GLY A 51 -9.13 3.26 -26.70
N LEU A 52 -8.44 4.21 -27.33
CA LEU A 52 -7.25 4.86 -26.78
C LEU A 52 -7.56 5.60 -25.47
N ALA A 53 -8.64 6.40 -25.46
CA ALA A 53 -9.07 7.13 -24.27
C ALA A 53 -9.42 6.18 -23.12
N LEU A 54 -10.13 5.08 -23.41
CA LEU A 54 -10.48 4.07 -22.42
C LEU A 54 -9.25 3.32 -21.90
N GLN A 55 -8.29 3.00 -22.77
CA GLN A 55 -7.05 2.33 -22.40
C GLN A 55 -6.22 3.20 -21.46
N PHE A 56 -5.90 4.43 -21.85
CA PHE A 56 -5.12 5.33 -21.00
C PHE A 56 -5.88 5.74 -19.74
N GLY A 57 -7.18 6.03 -19.86
CA GLY A 57 -8.04 6.36 -18.72
C GLY A 57 -8.11 5.22 -17.71
N GLY A 58 -8.38 4.00 -18.16
CA GLY A 58 -8.41 2.80 -17.33
C GLY A 58 -7.06 2.51 -16.66
N GLY A 59 -5.96 2.66 -17.41
CA GLY A 59 -4.60 2.52 -16.89
C GLY A 59 -4.29 3.52 -15.77
N ILE A 60 -4.58 4.80 -15.96
CA ILE A 60 -4.38 5.84 -14.94
C ILE A 60 -5.21 5.55 -13.69
N VAL A 61 -6.48 5.18 -13.87
CA VAL A 61 -7.39 4.82 -12.76
C VAL A 61 -6.85 3.63 -11.97
N ALA A 62 -6.33 2.60 -12.66
CA ALA A 62 -5.73 1.44 -12.02
C ALA A 62 -4.47 1.80 -11.22
N ILE A 63 -3.60 2.68 -11.75
CA ILE A 63 -2.41 3.17 -11.04
C ILE A 63 -2.82 3.95 -9.78
N ILE A 64 -3.81 4.84 -9.88
CA ILE A 64 -4.32 5.59 -8.71
C ILE A 64 -4.87 4.62 -7.66
N GLY A 65 -5.66 3.63 -8.06
CA GLY A 65 -6.18 2.60 -7.16
C GLY A 65 -5.05 1.82 -6.47
N PHE A 66 -4.00 1.47 -7.21
CA PHE A 66 -2.81 0.81 -6.69
C PHE A 66 -2.07 1.67 -5.66
N LEU A 67 -1.85 2.96 -5.96
CA LEU A 67 -1.23 3.89 -5.03
C LEU A 67 -2.03 4.02 -3.73
N LEU A 68 -3.37 4.11 -3.82
CA LEU A 68 -4.24 4.14 -2.63
C LEU A 68 -4.10 2.87 -1.78
N CYS A 69 -3.99 1.71 -2.42
CA CYS A 69 -3.73 0.46 -1.73
C CYS A 69 -2.39 0.47 -0.98
N VAL A 70 -1.31 0.91 -1.65
CA VAL A 70 0.03 1.00 -1.05
C VAL A 70 0.07 2.04 0.08
N SER A 71 -0.55 3.21 -0.10
CA SER A 71 -0.61 4.25 0.94
C SER A 71 -1.34 3.76 2.20
N SER A 72 -2.38 2.92 2.05
CA SER A 72 -3.05 2.32 3.20
C SER A 72 -2.20 1.27 3.92
N LEU A 73 -1.23 0.65 3.26
CA LEU A 73 -0.28 -0.27 3.88
C LEU A 73 0.88 0.50 4.54
N SER A 74 1.34 1.58 3.90
CA SER A 74 2.46 2.41 4.37
C SER A 74 2.17 3.12 5.70
N THR A 75 0.89 3.40 6.01
CA THR A 75 0.51 3.99 7.32
C THR A 75 0.87 3.10 8.52
N ARG A 76 1.16 1.80 8.31
CA ARG A 76 1.65 0.91 9.38
C ARG A 76 3.17 0.84 9.50
N VAL A 77 3.93 1.35 8.53
CA VAL A 77 5.40 1.18 8.47
C VAL A 77 6.16 2.44 8.95
N VAL A 78 5.48 3.59 9.06
CA VAL A 78 6.09 4.86 9.53
C VAL A 78 5.80 5.11 11.01
N THR A 79 6.17 4.17 11.88
CA THR A 79 6.42 4.44 13.31
C THR A 79 7.63 3.63 13.77
N ARG A 80 8.76 3.85 13.10
CA ARG A 80 10.07 3.62 13.71
C ARG A 80 11.08 4.66 13.22
N ILE A 81 10.63 5.89 13.04
CA ILE A 81 11.55 7.01 13.23
C ILE A 81 11.75 7.08 14.73
N GLN A 82 12.80 6.40 15.18
CA GLN A 82 13.37 6.59 16.49
C GLN A 82 13.72 8.07 16.53
N GLU A 83 12.91 8.88 17.20
CA GLU A 83 13.32 10.23 17.58
C GLU A 83 14.64 10.05 18.31
N VAL A 84 15.73 10.44 17.66
CA VAL A 84 17.01 10.65 18.31
C VAL A 84 16.78 11.86 19.20
N LYS A 85 16.26 11.57 20.40
CA LYS A 85 16.20 12.52 21.50
C LYS A 85 17.65 12.87 21.78
N THR A 86 18.10 13.99 21.25
CA THR A 86 19.31 14.68 21.71
C THR A 86 19.12 14.94 23.19
N VAL A 87 19.59 14.01 24.02
CA VAL A 87 19.62 14.14 25.46
C VAL A 87 20.72 15.15 25.75
N THR A 88 20.29 16.39 25.99
CA THR A 88 21.09 17.39 26.68
C THR A 88 21.64 16.78 27.97
N GLU A 89 22.95 16.90 28.07
CA GLU A 89 23.88 16.48 29.09
C GLU A 89 23.45 16.83 30.53
N ALA A 90 23.33 15.81 31.42
CA ALA A 90 23.58 15.85 32.88
C ALA A 90 23.35 14.46 33.54
N PRO A 91 23.93 14.17 34.72
CA PRO A 91 25.14 13.37 35.03
C PRO A 91 24.90 11.83 35.14
N PRO A 92 25.95 10.98 35.29
CA PRO A 92 25.83 9.53 35.11
C PRO A 92 25.23 8.84 36.34
N VAL A 93 23.94 8.52 36.28
CA VAL A 93 23.31 7.60 37.23
C VAL A 93 23.38 6.19 36.64
N VAL A 94 24.40 5.47 37.09
CA VAL A 94 24.71 4.04 36.94
C VAL A 94 23.58 3.23 36.27
N SER A 95 23.64 3.12 34.94
CA SER A 95 22.73 2.29 34.16
C SER A 95 23.17 0.82 34.26
N GLY A 96 22.55 0.07 35.16
CA GLY A 96 22.70 -1.38 35.25
C GLY A 96 22.27 -2.11 33.96
N PRO A 97 22.71 -3.36 33.77
CA PRO A 97 22.38 -4.15 32.59
C PRO A 97 20.86 -4.33 32.44
N LYS A 98 20.34 -4.12 31.22
CA LYS A 98 18.93 -4.32 30.89
C LYS A 98 18.70 -5.73 30.33
N CYS A 99 17.58 -6.33 30.68
CA CYS A 99 17.16 -7.64 30.18
C CYS A 99 16.91 -7.58 28.67
N ARG A 100 17.47 -8.53 27.91
CA ARG A 100 17.29 -8.62 26.44
C ARG A 100 15.85 -8.91 26.01
N PHE A 101 15.03 -9.50 26.89
CA PHE A 101 13.68 -9.96 26.57
C PHE A 101 12.58 -8.98 26.98
N CYS A 102 12.64 -8.45 28.21
CA CYS A 102 11.58 -7.59 28.75
C CYS A 102 12.06 -6.16 29.05
N SER A 103 13.34 -5.86 28.81
CA SER A 103 13.95 -4.56 29.08
C SER A 103 13.92 -4.11 30.54
N GLY A 104 13.50 -4.99 31.48
CA GLY A 104 13.61 -4.78 32.91
C GLY A 104 15.07 -4.71 33.37
N THR A 105 15.32 -4.02 34.47
CA THR A 105 16.65 -3.90 35.07
C THR A 105 17.09 -5.24 35.66
N VAL A 106 18.27 -5.72 35.27
CA VAL A 106 18.88 -6.94 35.80
C VAL A 106 19.90 -6.51 36.85
N GLY A 107 19.83 -7.09 38.05
CA GLY A 107 20.84 -6.84 39.08
C GLY A 107 22.21 -7.30 38.58
N ALA A 108 23.26 -6.53 38.90
CA ALA A 108 24.61 -6.72 38.36
C ALA A 108 25.19 -8.15 38.51
N ASP A 109 24.69 -8.92 39.48
CA ASP A 109 25.11 -10.30 39.77
C ASP A 109 24.02 -11.37 39.54
N SER A 110 22.93 -11.03 38.83
CA SER A 110 21.83 -11.96 38.58
C SER A 110 21.84 -12.52 37.15
N ALA A 111 22.01 -13.84 37.02
CA ALA A 111 21.94 -14.51 35.72
C ALA A 111 20.53 -14.52 35.11
N PHE A 112 19.49 -14.28 35.93
CA PHE A 112 18.09 -14.29 35.56
C PHE A 112 17.44 -12.94 35.82
N CYS A 113 16.58 -12.50 34.90
CA CYS A 113 15.81 -11.27 35.11
C CYS A 113 14.68 -11.51 36.12
N THR A 114 14.54 -10.64 37.12
CA THR A 114 13.48 -10.72 38.15
C THR A 114 12.08 -10.42 37.62
N VAL A 115 11.97 -9.76 36.46
CA VAL A 115 10.68 -9.38 35.85
C VAL A 115 10.12 -10.52 35.00
N CYS A 116 10.97 -11.22 34.24
CA CYS A 116 10.53 -12.24 33.29
C CYS A 116 11.08 -13.65 33.55
N GLY A 117 11.93 -13.83 34.56
CA GLY A 117 12.54 -15.12 34.92
C GLY A 117 13.49 -15.70 33.87
N LYS A 118 13.80 -14.97 32.80
CA LYS A 118 14.65 -15.47 31.71
C LYS A 118 16.14 -15.21 31.97
N SER A 119 16.95 -16.23 31.66
CA SER A 119 18.42 -16.18 31.69
C SER A 119 18.94 -15.15 30.69
N GLN A 120 20.00 -14.41 31.07
CA GLN A 120 20.70 -13.43 30.21
C GLN A 120 22.01 -13.99 29.62
N LYS A 121 22.25 -15.30 29.70
CA LYS A 121 23.40 -15.93 29.07
C LYS A 121 23.28 -15.97 27.54
#